data_AF-A0A0L0VIT9-F1
#
_entry.id   AF-A0A0L0VIT9-F1
#
_cell.length_a   1.000
_cell.length_b   1.000
_cell.length_c   1.000
_cell.angle_alpha   90.00
_cell.angle_beta   90.00
_cell.angle_gamma   90.00
#
_symmetry.space_group_name_H-M   'P 1'
#
loop_
_entity.id
_entity.type
_entity.pdbx_description
1 polymer ?
#
loop_
_entity_poly.entity_id
_entity_poly.type
_entity_poly.pdbx_seq_one_letter_code
_entity_poly.pdbx_strand_id
1 'polypeptide(L)'
;MTEQEQPPLPDLDPDLIKKIDRFKSLQEQGIYFNDNLIASKSYRNPNIHPKLVEFLNVNQNSTNFDLKYWNPLGFPKDAYSDSIRLAQQDLADQKEKQRTSSVNNNKRSFIEFESQRNTSSSVNKSSSSSFKRDRDRPSDRERDSTAR
;
A
#
# COMPACT_ATOMS: atom_id res chain seq x y z
N MET A 1 -33.10 41.80 -28.53
CA MET A 1 -32.90 40.35 -28.35
C MET A 1 -31.83 39.94 -29.35
N THR A 2 -30.58 39.94 -28.92
CA THR A 2 -29.46 39.51 -29.75
C THR A 2 -29.37 38.00 -29.61
N GLU A 3 -29.90 37.28 -30.61
CA GLU A 3 -29.63 35.86 -30.82
C GLU A 3 -28.13 35.68 -30.95
N GLN A 4 -27.51 35.06 -29.95
CA GLN A 4 -26.14 34.58 -30.07
C GLN A 4 -26.18 33.35 -30.96
N GLU A 5 -25.82 33.54 -32.23
CA GLU A 5 -25.60 32.48 -33.19
C GLU A 5 -24.47 31.59 -32.66
N GLN A 6 -24.82 30.37 -32.24
CA GLN A 6 -23.84 29.38 -31.79
C GLN A 6 -22.85 29.13 -32.94
N PRO A 7 -21.53 29.22 -32.71
CA PRO A 7 -20.57 28.94 -33.77
C PRO A 7 -20.76 27.51 -34.28
N PRO A 8 -20.56 27.26 -35.59
CA PRO A 8 -20.71 25.93 -36.16
C PRO A 8 -19.78 24.98 -35.40
N LEU A 9 -20.37 23.91 -34.87
CA LEU A 9 -19.64 22.89 -34.13
C LEU A 9 -18.51 22.38 -35.04
N PRO A 10 -17.29 22.20 -34.49
CA PRO A 10 -16.17 21.69 -35.27
C PRO A 10 -16.53 20.34 -35.91
N ASP A 11 -16.04 20.12 -37.13
CA ASP A 11 -16.19 18.84 -37.82
C ASP A 11 -15.70 17.71 -36.92
N LEU A 12 -16.61 16.79 -36.58
CA LEU A 12 -16.31 15.68 -35.68
C LEU A 12 -15.38 14.67 -36.38
N ASP A 13 -14.35 14.24 -35.68
CA ASP A 13 -13.39 13.26 -36.17
C ASP A 13 -14.12 11.95 -36.57
N PRO A 14 -14.07 11.55 -37.86
CA PRO A 14 -14.79 10.37 -38.34
C PRO A 14 -14.32 9.06 -37.68
N ASP A 15 -13.07 8.99 -37.23
CA ASP A 15 -12.56 7.80 -36.55
C ASP A 15 -13.07 7.71 -35.11
N LEU A 16 -13.31 8.84 -34.45
CA LEU A 16 -13.95 8.90 -33.15
C LEU A 16 -15.41 8.45 -33.23
N ILE A 17 -16.15 8.89 -34.25
CA ILE A 17 -17.55 8.48 -34.49
C ILE A 17 -17.64 6.97 -34.64
N LYS A 18 -16.83 6.37 -35.54
CA LYS A 18 -16.80 4.91 -35.73
C LYS A 18 -16.49 4.16 -34.44
N LYS A 19 -15.59 4.68 -33.61
CA LYS A 19 -15.22 4.07 -32.32
C LYS A 19 -16.39 4.11 -31.33
N ILE A 20 -17.11 5.23 -31.28
CA ILE A 20 -18.31 5.39 -30.44
C ILE A 20 -19.42 4.45 -30.91
N ASP A 21 -19.67 4.37 -32.23
CA ASP A 21 -20.70 3.49 -32.78
C ASP A 21 -20.40 2.01 -32.48
N ARG A 22 -19.13 1.60 -32.60
CA ARG A 22 -18.68 0.27 -32.18
C ARG A 22 -18.87 0.04 -30.68
N PHE A 23 -18.58 1.04 -29.85
CA PHE A 23 -18.77 0.92 -28.41
C PHE A 23 -20.26 0.74 -28.05
N LYS A 24 -21.14 1.51 -28.70
CA LYS A 24 -22.60 1.39 -28.52
C LYS A 24 -23.13 0.02 -28.95
N SER A 25 -22.71 -0.49 -30.11
CA SER A 25 -23.17 -1.81 -30.57
C SER A 25 -22.75 -2.95 -29.64
N LEU A 26 -21.55 -2.87 -29.05
CA LEU A 26 -21.09 -3.82 -28.03
C LEU A 26 -21.91 -3.70 -26.73
N GLN A 27 -22.28 -2.48 -26.33
CA GLN A 27 -23.11 -2.24 -25.15
C GLN A 27 -24.52 -2.82 -25.32
N GLU A 28 -25.12 -2.68 -26.50
CA GLU A 28 -26.43 -3.27 -26.83
C GLU A 28 -26.41 -4.80 -26.81
N GLN A 29 -25.26 -5.41 -27.13
CA GLN A 29 -25.02 -6.85 -27.02
C GLN A 29 -24.75 -7.32 -25.58
N GLY A 30 -24.72 -6.40 -24.61
CA GLY A 30 -24.43 -6.70 -23.20
C GLY A 30 -22.94 -6.89 -22.89
N ILE A 31 -22.05 -6.51 -23.81
CA ILE A 31 -20.60 -6.59 -23.60
C ILE A 31 -20.10 -5.24 -23.10
N TYR A 32 -19.83 -5.16 -21.80
CA TYR A 32 -19.27 -3.96 -21.19
C TYR A 32 -17.73 -3.99 -21.24
N PHE A 33 -17.14 -2.93 -21.80
CA PHE A 33 -15.68 -2.79 -21.88
C PHE A 33 -15.02 -2.77 -20.50
N ASN A 34 -15.65 -2.08 -19.53
CA ASN A 34 -15.11 -1.94 -18.17
C ASN A 34 -15.00 -3.29 -17.46
N ASP A 35 -15.93 -4.21 -17.70
CA ASP A 35 -15.90 -5.54 -17.10
C ASP A 35 -14.71 -6.35 -17.62
N ASN A 36 -14.48 -6.31 -18.94
CA ASN A 36 -13.32 -6.93 -19.56
C ASN A 36 -12.00 -6.29 -19.09
N LEU A 37 -11.99 -4.97 -18.92
CA LEU A 37 -10.84 -4.22 -18.43
C LEU A 37 -10.47 -4.65 -17.00
N ILE A 38 -11.46 -4.70 -16.09
CA ILE A 38 -11.27 -5.10 -14.69
C ILE A 38 -10.89 -6.59 -14.59
N ALA A 39 -11.46 -7.44 -15.46
CA ALA A 39 -11.10 -8.84 -15.54
C ALA A 39 -9.65 -9.06 -16.05
N SER A 40 -9.05 -8.10 -16.75
CA SER A 40 -7.67 -8.25 -17.23
C SER A 40 -6.66 -8.33 -16.07
N LYS A 41 -5.65 -9.20 -16.20
CA LYS A 41 -4.58 -9.35 -15.18
C LYS A 41 -3.75 -8.08 -15.04
N SER A 42 -3.52 -7.38 -16.14
CA SER A 42 -2.74 -6.15 -16.17
C SER A 42 -3.39 -5.04 -15.35
N TYR A 43 -4.72 -4.91 -15.41
CA TYR A 43 -5.47 -3.91 -14.64
C TYR A 43 -5.50 -4.23 -13.13
N ARG A 44 -5.44 -5.51 -12.74
CA ARG A 44 -5.37 -5.94 -11.33
C ARG A 44 -3.98 -5.80 -10.70
N ASN A 45 -3.06 -5.07 -11.33
CA ASN A 45 -1.74 -4.78 -10.80
C ASN A 45 -1.80 -3.54 -9.88
N PRO A 46 -1.44 -3.62 -8.59
CA PRO A 46 -1.45 -2.46 -7.70
C PRO A 46 -0.56 -1.31 -8.20
N ASN A 47 0.44 -1.60 -9.03
CA ASN A 47 1.33 -0.60 -9.63
C ASN A 47 0.80 0.02 -10.93
N ILE A 48 -0.39 -0.36 -11.43
CA ILE A 48 -0.94 0.24 -12.66
C ILE A 48 -1.44 1.66 -12.41
N HIS A 49 -2.11 1.90 -11.28
CA HIS A 49 -2.69 3.18 -10.94
C HIS A 49 -1.66 4.32 -10.91
N PRO A 50 -0.51 4.22 -10.18
CA PRO A 50 0.49 5.29 -10.18
C PRO A 50 1.05 5.58 -11.58
N LYS A 51 1.24 4.54 -12.42
CA LYS A 51 1.72 4.70 -13.79
C LYS A 51 0.70 5.39 -14.70
N LEU A 52 -0.60 5.11 -14.53
CA LEU A 52 -1.65 5.78 -15.30
C LEU A 52 -1.69 7.27 -14.98
N VAL A 53 -1.53 7.61 -13.70
CA VAL A 53 -1.50 9.01 -13.26
C VAL A 53 -0.28 9.74 -13.78
N GLU A 54 0.89 9.10 -13.73
CA GLU A 54 2.12 9.61 -14.35
C GLU A 54 1.95 9.81 -15.86
N PHE A 55 1.40 8.82 -16.57
CA PHE A 55 1.18 8.89 -18.01
C PHE A 55 0.22 10.02 -18.41
N LEU A 56 -0.85 10.22 -17.63
CA LEU A 56 -1.85 11.25 -17.89
C LEU A 56 -1.42 12.64 -17.36
N ASN A 57 -0.27 12.74 -16.68
CA ASN A 57 0.20 13.96 -16.00
C ASN A 57 -0.86 14.58 -15.08
N VAL A 58 -1.68 13.75 -14.43
CA VAL A 58 -2.77 14.19 -13.56
C VAL A 58 -2.27 14.30 -12.12
N ASN A 59 -2.61 15.39 -11.43
CA ASN A 59 -2.41 15.47 -9.99
C ASN A 59 -3.64 14.91 -9.26
N GLN A 60 -3.51 13.72 -8.67
CA GLN A 60 -4.59 13.03 -7.94
C GLN A 60 -5.14 13.84 -6.77
N ASN A 61 -4.28 14.66 -6.16
CA ASN A 61 -4.62 15.41 -4.96
C ASN A 61 -5.01 16.85 -5.29
N SER A 62 -5.18 17.18 -6.58
CA SER A 62 -5.68 18.49 -7.00
C SER A 62 -7.12 18.70 -6.49
N THR A 63 -7.43 19.96 -6.22
CA THR A 63 -8.75 20.36 -5.73
C THR A 63 -9.21 21.59 -6.49
N ASN A 64 -10.53 21.76 -6.59
CA ASN A 64 -11.14 22.98 -7.12
C ASN A 64 -11.33 24.07 -6.03
N PHE A 65 -10.96 23.77 -4.77
CA PHE A 65 -11.05 24.73 -3.67
C PHE A 65 -9.81 25.62 -3.60
N ASP A 66 -9.98 26.87 -3.15
CA ASP A 66 -8.85 27.75 -2.88
C ASP A 66 -7.94 27.16 -1.80
N LEU A 67 -6.63 27.31 -1.98
CA LEU A 67 -5.61 26.81 -1.03
C LEU A 67 -5.75 27.33 0.40
N LYS A 68 -6.45 28.45 0.59
CA LYS A 68 -6.78 28.99 1.91
C LYS A 68 -7.70 28.05 2.70
N TYR A 69 -8.63 27.39 2.02
CA TYR A 69 -9.61 26.50 2.65
C TYR A 69 -9.15 25.04 2.62
N TRP A 70 -8.47 24.63 1.55
CA TRP A 70 -7.97 23.27 1.41
C TRP A 70 -6.60 23.25 0.73
N ASN A 71 -5.57 22.92 1.51
CA ASN A 71 -4.25 22.65 0.98
C ASN A 71 -3.94 21.14 1.11
N PRO A 72 -3.96 20.37 0.01
CA PRO A 72 -3.66 18.94 0.03
C PRO A 72 -2.22 18.63 0.47
N LEU A 73 -1.32 19.62 0.42
CA LEU A 73 0.09 19.55 0.85
C LEU A 73 0.36 20.39 2.09
N GLY A 74 -0.68 20.77 2.84
CA GLY A 74 -0.59 21.64 4.00
C GLY A 74 0.03 20.99 5.25
N PHE A 75 0.31 19.68 5.20
CA PHE A 75 0.90 18.98 6.34
C PHE A 75 2.35 19.43 6.60
N PRO A 76 2.77 19.53 7.87
CA PRO A 76 4.17 19.80 8.20
C PRO A 76 5.04 18.62 7.77
N LYS A 77 6.33 18.88 7.48
CA LYS A 77 7.28 17.87 6.99
C LYS A 77 7.38 16.64 7.88
N ASP A 78 7.19 16.80 9.19
CA ASP A 78 7.28 15.73 10.17
C ASP A 78 6.05 14.81 10.21
N ALA A 79 4.94 15.21 9.56
CA ALA A 79 3.72 14.43 9.47
C ALA A 79 3.68 13.51 8.23
N TYR A 80 4.67 13.60 7.34
CA TYR A 80 4.75 12.73 6.16
C TYR A 80 5.24 11.33 6.54
N SER A 81 4.88 10.33 5.75
CA SER A 81 5.19 8.93 6.03
C SER A 81 6.71 8.65 6.09
N ASP A 82 7.50 9.34 5.25
CA ASP A 82 8.96 9.19 5.23
C ASP A 82 9.61 9.71 6.51
N SER A 83 9.21 10.90 6.99
CA SER A 83 9.76 11.49 8.21
C SER A 83 9.34 10.72 9.46
N ILE A 84 8.08 10.27 9.53
CA ILE A 84 7.60 9.40 10.61
C ILE A 84 8.40 8.08 10.64
N ARG A 85 8.65 7.47 9.47
CA ARG A 85 9.45 6.24 9.37
C ARG A 85 10.86 6.44 9.88
N LEU A 86 11.52 7.53 9.49
CA LEU A 86 12.87 7.87 9.96
C LEU A 86 12.88 8.08 11.48
N ALA A 87 11.94 8.86 12.02
CA ALA A 87 11.84 9.07 13.46
C ALA A 87 11.59 7.76 14.23
N GLN A 88 10.76 6.87 13.69
CA GLN A 88 10.52 5.54 14.29
C GLN A 88 11.77 4.66 14.27
N GLN A 89 12.53 4.71 13.17
CA GLN A 89 13.80 4.00 13.04
C GLN A 89 14.81 4.51 14.07
N ASP A 90 14.97 5.83 14.20
CA ASP A 90 15.90 6.43 15.16
C ASP A 90 15.54 6.05 16.61
N LEU A 91 14.25 6.04 16.95
CA LEU A 91 13.78 5.61 18.27
C LEU A 91 14.06 4.12 18.53
N ALA A 92 13.89 3.27 17.50
CA ALA A 92 14.22 1.86 17.61
C ALA A 92 15.72 1.64 17.85
N ASP A 93 16.57 2.34 17.09
CA ASP A 93 18.04 2.27 17.19
C ASP A 93 18.53 2.77 18.55
N GLN A 94 17.94 3.86 19.08
CA GLN A 94 18.25 4.35 20.42
C GLN A 94 17.89 3.34 21.51
N LYS A 95 16.71 2.71 21.39
CA LYS A 95 16.26 1.68 22.34
C LYS A 95 17.17 0.44 22.30
N GLU A 96 17.65 0.05 21.13
CA GLU A 96 18.60 -1.05 20.98
C GLU A 96 19.97 -0.71 21.60
N LYS A 97 20.49 0.50 21.37
CA LYS A 97 21.73 0.98 22.01
C LYS A 97 21.61 0.99 23.53
N GLN A 98 20.51 1.49 24.09
CA GLN A 98 20.28 1.46 25.54
C GLN A 98 20.18 0.04 26.10
N ARG A 99 19.57 -0.89 25.36
CA ARG A 99 19.52 -2.32 25.74
C ARG A 99 20.91 -2.94 25.73
N THR A 100 21.69 -2.76 24.67
CA THR A 100 23.04 -3.33 24.57
C THR A 100 23.99 -2.72 25.60
N SER A 101 23.93 -1.41 25.84
CA SER A 101 24.67 -0.76 26.93
C SER A 101 24.24 -1.25 28.32
N SER A 102 22.94 -1.45 28.54
CA SER A 102 22.43 -2.00 29.82
C SER A 102 22.82 -3.47 30.02
N VAL A 103 22.85 -4.29 28.97
CA VAL A 103 23.29 -5.69 29.02
C VAL A 103 24.80 -5.79 29.27
N ASN A 104 25.60 -4.90 28.68
CA ASN A 104 27.05 -4.88 28.90
C ASN A 104 27.43 -4.41 30.32
N ASN A 105 26.64 -3.49 30.91
CA ASN A 105 26.84 -3.01 32.29
C ASN A 105 26.19 -3.91 33.35
N ASN A 106 25.08 -4.57 33.04
CA ASN A 106 24.46 -5.59 33.89
C ASN A 106 24.68 -6.98 33.28
N LYS A 107 25.90 -7.51 33.42
CA LYS A 107 26.18 -8.95 33.30
C LYS A 107 25.47 -9.68 34.46
N ARG A 108 24.13 -9.76 34.44
CA ARG A 108 23.38 -10.69 35.30
C ARG A 108 23.70 -12.10 34.80
N SER A 109 24.67 -12.75 35.43
CA SER A 109 25.10 -14.12 35.14
C SER A 109 24.09 -15.18 35.58
N PHE A 110 23.02 -14.79 36.29
CA PHE A 110 22.05 -15.72 36.82
C PHE A 110 20.68 -15.03 37.01
N ILE A 111 19.64 -15.63 36.44
CA ILE A 111 18.24 -15.31 36.77
C ILE A 111 17.76 -16.54 37.53
N GLU A 112 17.61 -16.42 38.84
CA GLU A 112 17.03 -17.48 39.67
C GLU A 112 15.53 -17.53 39.38
N PHE A 113 15.10 -18.59 38.72
CA PHE A 113 13.68 -18.87 38.55
C PHE A 113 13.21 -19.61 39.79
N GLU A 114 12.41 -18.94 40.61
CA GLU A 114 11.69 -19.60 41.69
C GLU A 114 10.77 -20.64 41.05
N SER A 115 11.07 -21.92 41.29
CA SER A 115 10.19 -23.00 40.86
C SER A 115 8.86 -22.82 41.58
N GLN A 116 7.76 -22.76 40.83
CA GLN A 116 6.43 -22.65 41.43
C GLN A 116 6.31 -23.76 42.48
N ARG A 117 6.19 -23.36 43.74
CA ARG A 117 5.82 -24.26 44.81
C ARG A 117 4.43 -24.74 44.44
N ASN A 118 4.35 -25.93 43.87
CA ASN A 118 3.11 -26.67 43.67
C ASN A 118 2.53 -26.88 45.06
N THR A 119 1.83 -25.87 45.57
CA THR A 119 0.83 -26.06 46.59
C THR A 119 -0.23 -26.90 45.92
N SER A 120 -0.21 -28.17 46.25
CA SER A 120 -1.21 -29.16 45.89
C SER A 120 -2.57 -28.62 46.30
N SER A 121 -3.23 -27.92 45.39
CA SER A 121 -4.66 -27.69 45.43
C SER A 121 -5.18 -27.98 44.03
N SER A 122 -5.61 -29.23 43.90
CA SER A 122 -6.28 -29.84 42.78
C SER A 122 -7.35 -28.96 42.18
N VAL A 123 -7.16 -28.40 40.98
CA VAL A 123 -8.29 -28.05 40.07
C VAL A 123 -7.88 -28.08 38.58
N ASN A 124 -8.30 -29.14 37.91
CA ASN A 124 -8.69 -29.33 36.50
C ASN A 124 -8.32 -28.32 35.37
N LYS A 125 -7.56 -28.84 34.39
CA LYS A 125 -7.71 -28.78 32.91
C LYS A 125 -8.24 -27.50 32.24
N SER A 126 -7.41 -26.92 31.36
CA SER A 126 -7.75 -26.78 29.93
C SER A 126 -6.51 -26.56 29.06
N SER A 127 -6.48 -27.25 27.93
CA SER A 127 -5.46 -27.31 26.88
C SER A 127 -5.09 -25.94 26.27
N SER A 128 -3.79 -25.63 26.20
CA SER A 128 -3.26 -24.62 25.27
C SER A 128 -2.23 -25.25 24.34
N SER A 129 -2.63 -25.39 23.08
CA SER A 129 -1.85 -25.84 21.93
C SER A 129 -0.50 -25.12 21.82
N SER A 130 0.56 -25.91 21.69
CA SER A 130 1.92 -25.44 21.43
C SER A 130 2.03 -24.85 20.02
N PHE A 131 2.19 -23.53 19.92
CA PHE A 131 2.69 -22.90 18.70
C PHE A 131 4.20 -23.15 18.60
N LYS A 132 4.58 -24.23 17.91
CA LYS A 132 5.94 -24.42 17.40
C LYS A 132 6.17 -23.35 16.32
N ARG A 133 7.12 -22.43 16.56
CA ARG A 133 7.63 -21.53 15.52
C ARG A 133 8.61 -22.34 14.69
N ASP A 134 8.18 -22.85 13.54
CA ASP A 134 9.08 -23.42 12.56
C ASP A 134 10.04 -22.34 12.08
N ARG A 135 11.32 -22.58 12.34
CA ARG A 135 12.43 -21.67 12.10
C ARG A 135 13.26 -22.21 10.95
N ASP A 136 12.62 -22.44 9.80
CA ASP A 136 13.30 -22.82 8.56
C ASP A 136 12.79 -21.95 7.41
N ARG A 137 13.44 -20.79 7.24
CA ARG A 137 13.34 -20.00 6.00
C ARG A 137 14.63 -20.21 5.23
N PRO A 138 14.66 -21.03 4.17
CA PRO A 138 15.83 -21.13 3.31
C PRO A 138 16.08 -19.78 2.60
N SER A 139 17.34 -19.39 2.55
CA SER A 139 17.83 -18.24 1.79
C SER A 139 17.79 -18.58 0.30
N ASP A 140 16.76 -18.13 -0.42
CA ASP A 140 16.75 -18.12 -1.88
C ASP A 140 17.82 -17.14 -2.41
N ARG A 141 19.05 -17.67 -2.55
CA ARG A 141 20.14 -17.06 -3.29
C ARG A 141 20.70 -18.10 -4.26
N GLU A 142 19.94 -18.54 -5.27
CA GLU A 142 20.49 -19.10 -6.51
C GLU A 142 19.40 -19.10 -7.59
N ARG A 143 19.37 -18.08 -8.45
CA ARG A 143 18.63 -18.14 -9.72
C ARG A 143 19.18 -17.22 -10.82
N ASP A 144 20.45 -16.86 -10.75
CA ASP A 144 21.05 -15.88 -11.67
C ASP A 144 22.41 -16.32 -12.25
N SER A 145 22.56 -17.61 -12.58
CA SER A 145 23.82 -18.13 -13.12
C SER A 145 23.71 -19.11 -14.29
N THR A 146 22.64 -19.03 -15.10
CA THR A 146 22.65 -19.73 -16.40
C THR A 146 21.75 -19.03 -17.41
N ALA A 147 22.32 -18.08 -18.14
CA ALA A 147 22.01 -17.80 -19.54
C ALA A 147 23.12 -16.92 -20.12
N ARG A 148 24.13 -17.57 -20.71
CA ARG A 148 25.05 -16.96 -21.67
C ARG A 148 24.92 -17.75 -22.97
#